data_AF-A0A7Y0H1L5-F1
#
_entry.id   AF-A0A7Y0H1L5-F1
#
_cell.length_a   1.000
_cell.length_b   1.000
_cell.length_c   1.000
_cell.angle_alpha   90.00
_cell.angle_beta   90.00
_cell.angle_gamma   90.00
#
_symmetry.space_group_name_H-M   'P 1'
#
loop_
_entity.id
_entity.type
_entity.pdbx_description
1 polymer ?
#
loop_
_entity_poly.entity_id
_entity_poly.type
_entity_poly.pdbx_seq_one_letter_code
_entity_poly.pdbx_strand_id
1 'polypeptide(L)'
;RRATVLSIPLRVRGVGDAVLAAGDLVATAQADAKAATEQRDAEERSELLRSMGAEGAATIPPALRAQVRDLEGDQKRRATRAQRDVLDRAMLDLLSLYRDVLVVQLGAGVELVNVEHEESVRALAASSTPEQTVRRMDAIGEARTRIAGNVAPLLAVEAMTIALRPQG
;
A
#
# COMPACT_ATOMS: atom_id res chain seq x y z
N ARG A 1 -5.04 -3.34 10.82
CA ARG A 1 -4.46 -2.87 9.53
C ARG A 1 -3.12 -3.52 9.23
N ARG A 2 -2.06 -3.23 10.01
CA ARG A 2 -0.78 -3.96 9.93
C ARG A 2 -0.98 -5.48 10.00
N ALA A 3 -1.76 -5.96 10.98
CA ALA A 3 -2.11 -7.38 11.10
C ALA A 3 -2.75 -7.97 9.82
N THR A 4 -3.60 -7.21 9.11
CA THR A 4 -4.21 -7.63 7.84
C THR A 4 -3.14 -7.81 6.76
N VAL A 5 -2.23 -6.85 6.63
CA VAL A 5 -1.09 -6.92 5.71
C VAL A 5 -0.20 -8.12 6.04
N LEU A 6 0.15 -8.28 7.32
CA LEU A 6 1.01 -9.37 7.79
C LEU A 6 0.37 -10.76 7.64
N SER A 7 -0.96 -10.84 7.49
CA SER A 7 -1.65 -12.09 7.18
C SER A 7 -1.58 -12.52 5.71
N ILE A 8 -1.20 -11.61 4.79
CA ILE A 8 -1.19 -11.88 3.34
C ILE A 8 -0.35 -13.12 2.99
N PRO A 9 0.90 -13.27 3.47
CA PRO A 9 1.74 -14.42 3.11
C PRO A 9 1.15 -15.79 3.46
N LEU A 10 0.32 -15.88 4.50
CA LEU A 10 -0.33 -17.13 4.90
C LEU A 10 -1.61 -17.43 4.11
N ARG A 11 -2.29 -16.39 3.62
CA ARG A 11 -3.56 -16.52 2.87
C ARG A 11 -3.34 -16.80 1.39
N VAL A 12 -2.22 -16.34 0.84
CA VAL A 12 -1.95 -16.41 -0.60
C VAL A 12 -1.37 -17.78 -0.97
N ARG A 13 -2.24 -18.72 -1.40
CA ARG A 13 -1.85 -20.10 -1.79
C ARG A 13 -1.87 -20.32 -3.30
N GLY A 14 -2.70 -19.58 -4.04
CA GLY A 14 -2.81 -19.62 -5.50
C GLY A 14 -2.81 -18.24 -6.15
N VAL A 15 -2.71 -18.17 -7.47
CA VAL A 15 -2.74 -16.89 -8.22
C VAL A 15 -4.01 -16.11 -7.91
N GLY A 16 -5.16 -16.80 -7.80
CA GLY A 16 -6.43 -16.17 -7.44
C GLY A 16 -6.37 -15.46 -6.09
N ASP A 17 -5.86 -16.13 -5.06
CA ASP A 17 -5.69 -15.53 -3.72
C ASP A 17 -4.76 -14.32 -3.76
N ALA A 18 -3.69 -14.39 -4.56
CA ALA A 18 -2.72 -13.30 -4.73
C ALA A 18 -3.38 -12.05 -5.34
N VAL A 19 -4.11 -12.22 -6.45
CA VAL A 19 -4.79 -11.12 -7.14
C VAL A 19 -5.87 -10.50 -6.26
N LEU A 20 -6.63 -11.32 -5.53
CA LEU A 20 -7.64 -10.82 -4.57
C LEU A 20 -6.97 -10.03 -3.43
N ALA A 21 -5.92 -10.57 -2.81
CA ALA A 21 -5.19 -9.88 -1.75
C ALA A 21 -4.55 -8.57 -2.23
N ALA A 22 -4.06 -8.53 -3.47
CA ALA A 22 -3.54 -7.32 -4.09
C ALA A 22 -4.63 -6.26 -4.30
N GLY A 23 -5.79 -6.68 -4.83
CA GLY A 23 -6.96 -5.83 -5.02
C GLY A 23 -7.42 -5.21 -3.70
N ASP A 24 -7.58 -6.04 -2.66
CA ASP A 24 -7.98 -5.60 -1.32
C ASP A 24 -6.98 -4.59 -0.73
N LEU A 25 -5.68 -4.86 -0.87
CA LEU A 25 -4.63 -3.99 -0.36
C LEU A 25 -4.64 -2.62 -1.06
N VAL A 26 -4.78 -2.59 -2.38
CA VAL A 26 -4.83 -1.36 -3.16
C VAL A 26 -6.12 -0.58 -2.91
N ALA A 27 -7.27 -1.25 -2.84
CA ALA A 27 -8.54 -0.62 -2.52
C ALA A 27 -8.52 0.00 -1.11
N THR A 28 -7.98 -0.72 -0.13
CA THR A 28 -7.78 -0.20 1.23
C THR A 28 -6.86 1.01 1.22
N ALA A 29 -5.75 0.97 0.48
CA ALA A 29 -4.84 2.11 0.38
C ALA A 29 -5.50 3.34 -0.26
N GLN A 30 -6.35 3.15 -1.26
CA GLN A 30 -7.14 4.23 -1.88
C GLN A 30 -8.16 4.82 -0.91
N ALA A 31 -8.89 3.97 -0.19
CA ALA A 31 -9.89 4.40 0.78
C ALA A 31 -9.26 5.27 1.88
N ASP A 32 -8.12 4.85 2.41
CA ASP A 32 -7.39 5.61 3.42
C ASP A 32 -6.77 6.91 2.89
N ALA A 33 -6.21 6.88 1.68
CA ALA A 33 -5.70 8.09 1.05
C ALA A 33 -6.82 9.13 0.88
N LYS A 34 -8.01 8.68 0.47
CA LYS A 34 -9.20 9.54 0.36
C LYS A 34 -9.63 10.05 1.74
N ALA A 35 -9.80 9.18 2.73
CA ALA A 35 -10.23 9.57 4.06
C ALA A 35 -9.26 10.57 4.73
N ALA A 36 -7.95 10.45 4.45
CA ALA A 36 -6.94 11.35 4.97
C ALA A 36 -6.97 12.75 4.34
N THR A 37 -7.51 12.92 3.14
CA THR A 37 -7.55 14.22 2.44
C THR A 37 -8.94 14.82 2.33
N GLU A 38 -10.02 14.04 2.48
CA GLU A 38 -11.40 14.45 2.18
C GLU A 38 -11.83 15.75 2.88
N GLN A 39 -11.62 15.85 4.20
CA GLN A 39 -11.99 17.04 4.97
C GLN A 39 -11.23 18.28 4.48
N ARG A 40 -9.91 18.15 4.34
CA ARG A 40 -9.04 19.22 3.87
C ARG A 40 -9.37 19.66 2.44
N ASP A 41 -9.64 18.71 1.56
CA ASP A 41 -9.97 18.97 0.16
C ASP A 41 -11.30 19.75 0.05
N ALA A 42 -12.27 19.45 0.91
CA ALA A 42 -13.53 20.19 1.01
C ALA A 42 -13.34 21.61 1.56
N GLU A 43 -12.51 21.78 2.59
CA GLU A 43 -12.16 23.08 3.16
C GLU A 43 -11.44 23.98 2.14
N GLU A 44 -10.39 23.46 1.48
CA GLU A 44 -9.63 24.18 0.44
C GLU A 44 -10.55 24.62 -0.71
N ARG A 45 -11.51 23.78 -1.11
CA ARG A 45 -12.49 24.11 -2.15
C ARG A 45 -13.44 25.21 -1.70
N SER A 46 -13.95 25.13 -0.47
CA SER A 46 -14.85 26.14 0.10
C SER A 46 -14.15 27.50 0.21
N GLU A 47 -12.91 27.50 0.70
CA GLU A 47 -12.08 28.70 0.82
C GLU A 47 -11.77 29.34 -0.53
N LEU A 48 -11.44 28.54 -1.55
CA LEU A 48 -11.25 29.03 -2.91
C LEU A 48 -12.51 29.73 -3.42
N LEU A 49 -13.69 29.10 -3.29
CA LEU A 49 -14.95 29.69 -3.77
C LEU A 49 -15.29 30.98 -3.01
N ARG A 50 -15.06 31.03 -1.70
CA ARG A 50 -15.26 32.23 -0.88
C ARG A 50 -14.36 33.37 -1.30
N SER A 51 -13.05 33.13 -1.45
CA SER A 51 -12.09 34.17 -1.84
C SER A 51 -12.38 34.75 -3.24
N MET A 52 -13.05 33.98 -4.09
CA MET A 52 -13.45 34.39 -5.44
C MET A 52 -14.89 34.93 -5.53
N GLY A 53 -15.59 35.12 -4.40
CA GLY A 53 -16.95 35.67 -4.36
C GLY A 53 -18.03 34.73 -4.91
N ALA A 54 -17.75 33.42 -4.98
CA ALA A 54 -18.66 32.39 -5.48
C ALA A 54 -19.13 31.43 -4.37
N GLU A 55 -19.05 31.83 -3.11
CA GLU A 55 -19.57 31.04 -1.99
C GLU A 55 -21.07 30.78 -2.16
N GLY A 56 -21.50 29.53 -2.01
CA GLY A 56 -22.90 29.14 -2.18
C GLY A 56 -23.41 29.13 -3.63
N ALA A 57 -22.56 29.36 -4.64
CA ALA A 57 -22.98 29.25 -6.03
C ALA A 57 -23.38 27.81 -6.39
N ALA A 58 -24.57 27.63 -6.99
CA ALA A 58 -25.07 26.32 -7.41
C ALA A 58 -24.19 25.64 -8.49
N THR A 59 -23.46 26.44 -9.27
CA THR A 59 -22.53 25.97 -10.30
C THR A 59 -21.28 26.85 -10.32
N ILE A 60 -20.13 26.26 -10.66
CA ILE A 60 -18.87 27.00 -10.80
C ILE A 60 -18.97 27.98 -12.00
N PRO A 61 -18.82 29.30 -11.78
CA PRO A 61 -18.81 30.29 -12.86
C PRO A 61 -17.70 30.00 -13.88
N PRO A 62 -17.92 30.26 -15.19
CA PRO A 62 -16.93 29.98 -16.24
C PRO A 62 -15.54 30.56 -15.96
N ALA A 63 -15.47 31.76 -15.39
CA ALA A 63 -14.24 32.46 -15.06
C ALA A 63 -13.40 31.77 -13.97
N LEU A 64 -14.01 30.91 -13.14
CA LEU A 64 -13.35 30.24 -11.99
C LEU A 64 -12.98 28.78 -12.27
N ARG A 65 -13.40 28.24 -13.43
CA ARG A 65 -13.21 26.81 -13.75
C ARG A 65 -11.74 26.40 -13.83
N ALA A 66 -10.87 27.30 -14.29
CA ALA A 66 -9.44 27.03 -14.36
C ALA A 66 -8.84 26.83 -12.96
N GLN A 67 -9.14 27.73 -12.03
CA GLN A 67 -8.61 27.69 -10.66
C GLN A 67 -9.14 26.48 -9.89
N VAL A 68 -10.43 26.15 -10.05
CA VAL A 68 -10.99 24.95 -9.41
C VAL A 68 -10.34 23.69 -9.98
N ARG A 69 -10.15 23.60 -11.31
CA ARG A 69 -9.48 22.45 -11.93
C ARG A 69 -8.02 22.32 -11.46
N ASP A 70 -7.32 23.43 -11.31
CA ASP A 70 -5.94 23.43 -10.85
C ASP A 70 -5.87 22.94 -9.39
N LEU A 71 -6.78 23.41 -8.52
CA LEU A 71 -6.95 22.89 -7.16
C LEU A 71 -7.25 21.38 -7.14
N GLU A 72 -8.23 20.92 -7.92
CA GLU A 72 -8.57 19.49 -8.01
C GLU A 72 -7.38 18.66 -8.53
N GLY A 73 -6.59 19.21 -9.45
CA GLY A 73 -5.34 18.62 -9.92
C GLY A 73 -4.32 18.46 -8.79
N ASP A 74 -4.18 19.46 -7.92
CA ASP A 74 -3.27 19.43 -6.78
C ASP A 74 -3.72 18.41 -5.72
N GLN A 75 -5.02 18.40 -5.41
CA GLN A 75 -5.66 17.43 -4.52
C GLN A 75 -5.44 16.00 -5.03
N LYS A 76 -5.66 15.76 -6.33
CA LYS A 76 -5.42 14.45 -6.97
C LYS A 76 -3.96 14.01 -6.86
N ARG A 77 -2.99 14.91 -7.07
CA ARG A 77 -1.56 14.59 -6.89
C ARG A 77 -1.24 14.24 -5.43
N ARG A 78 -1.86 14.93 -4.48
CA ARG A 78 -1.72 14.67 -3.04
C ARG A 78 -2.29 13.31 -2.66
N ALA A 79 -3.51 12.99 -3.09
CA ALA A 79 -4.15 11.70 -2.88
C ALA A 79 -3.33 10.55 -3.49
N THR A 80 -2.77 10.75 -4.69
CA THR A 80 -1.90 9.76 -5.33
C THR A 80 -0.64 9.49 -4.49
N ARG A 81 -0.01 10.52 -3.93
CA ARG A 81 1.15 10.34 -3.03
C ARG A 81 0.76 9.63 -1.74
N ALA A 82 -0.33 10.03 -1.10
CA ALA A 82 -0.83 9.38 0.11
C ALA A 82 -1.12 7.88 -0.11
N GLN A 83 -1.70 7.51 -1.26
CA GLN A 83 -1.92 6.10 -1.61
C GLN A 83 -0.59 5.35 -1.72
N ARG A 84 0.42 5.93 -2.38
CA ARG A 84 1.75 5.31 -2.53
C ARG A 84 2.44 5.13 -1.18
N ASP A 85 2.35 6.11 -0.30
CA ASP A 85 2.95 6.04 1.05
C ASP A 85 2.31 4.94 1.90
N VAL A 86 0.98 4.76 1.80
CA VAL A 86 0.28 3.66 2.46
C VAL A 86 0.74 2.30 1.94
N LEU A 87 0.88 2.14 0.62
CA LEU A 87 1.37 0.91 0.02
C LEU A 87 2.84 0.64 0.38
N ASP A 88 3.69 1.67 0.40
CA ASP A 88 5.10 1.55 0.83
C ASP A 88 5.20 1.04 2.26
N ARG A 89 4.40 1.60 3.17
CA ARG A 89 4.33 1.12 4.56
C ARG A 89 3.90 -0.35 4.65
N ALA A 90 2.89 -0.76 3.87
CA ALA A 90 2.48 -2.17 3.84
C ALA A 90 3.60 -3.09 3.32
N MET A 91 4.36 -2.65 2.31
CA MET A 91 5.51 -3.41 1.80
C MET A 91 6.66 -3.49 2.81
N LEU A 92 6.93 -2.41 3.56
CA LEU A 92 7.89 -2.42 4.67
C LEU A 92 7.46 -3.36 5.80
N ASP A 93 6.16 -3.42 6.10
CA ASP A 93 5.63 -4.36 7.08
C ASP A 93 5.87 -5.81 6.64
N LEU A 94 5.61 -6.14 5.37
CA LEU A 94 5.93 -7.45 4.80
C LEU A 94 7.43 -7.76 4.82
N LEU A 95 8.30 -6.80 4.49
CA LEU A 95 9.75 -6.96 4.59
C LEU A 95 10.18 -7.25 6.03
N SER A 96 9.60 -6.57 7.02
CA SER A 96 9.90 -6.83 8.43
C SER A 96 9.50 -8.24 8.85
N LEU A 97 8.39 -8.76 8.34
CA LEU A 97 7.96 -10.15 8.59
C LEU A 97 8.92 -11.15 7.96
N TYR A 98 9.29 -10.97 6.69
CA TYR A 98 10.23 -11.87 6.02
C TYR A 98 11.64 -11.80 6.62
N ARG A 99 12.04 -10.65 7.17
CA ARG A 99 13.26 -10.57 7.98
C ARG A 99 13.18 -11.50 9.19
N ASP A 100 12.07 -11.48 9.93
CA ASP A 100 11.89 -12.33 11.10
C ASP A 100 11.84 -13.81 10.71
N VAL A 101 11.22 -14.14 9.58
CA VAL A 101 11.24 -15.50 8.99
C VAL A 101 12.67 -15.94 8.73
N LEU A 102 13.50 -15.09 8.12
CA LEU A 102 14.89 -15.39 7.84
C LEU A 102 15.72 -15.55 9.11
N VAL A 103 15.48 -14.72 10.14
CA VAL A 103 16.11 -14.86 11.47
C VAL A 103 15.82 -16.23 12.08
N VAL A 104 14.56 -16.69 12.01
CA VAL A 104 14.17 -18.02 12.50
C VAL A 104 14.81 -19.14 11.65
N GLN A 105 14.79 -19.02 10.32
CA GLN A 105 15.37 -20.02 9.42
C GLN A 105 16.88 -20.19 9.60
N LEU A 106 17.60 -19.10 9.90
CA LEU A 106 19.05 -19.11 10.09
C LEU A 106 19.49 -19.38 11.54
N GLY A 107 18.55 -19.44 12.49
CA GLY A 107 18.86 -19.64 13.91
C GLY A 107 19.71 -18.51 14.52
N ALA A 108 19.58 -17.28 14.01
CA ALA A 108 20.51 -16.18 14.29
C ALA A 108 20.45 -15.63 15.74
N GLY A 109 19.51 -16.09 16.57
CA GLY A 109 19.41 -15.69 17.99
C GLY A 109 19.05 -14.21 18.22
N VAL A 110 18.55 -13.52 17.20
CA VAL A 110 18.13 -12.10 17.27
C VAL A 110 16.62 -12.02 17.58
N GLU A 111 16.21 -11.00 18.33
CA GLU A 111 14.81 -10.74 18.63
C GLU A 111 13.98 -10.42 17.36
N LEU A 112 12.77 -10.98 17.33
CA LEU A 112 11.81 -10.75 16.24
C LEU A 112 11.19 -9.36 16.37
N VAL A 113 10.98 -8.66 15.25
CA VAL A 113 10.24 -7.38 15.23
C VAL A 113 8.77 -7.60 15.48
N ASN A 114 8.21 -8.66 14.88
CA ASN A 114 6.79 -8.94 14.85
C ASN A 114 6.45 -10.01 15.89
N VAL A 115 6.76 -9.75 17.17
CA VAL A 115 6.56 -10.69 18.29
C VAL A 115 5.11 -11.19 18.37
N GLU A 116 4.12 -10.31 18.19
CA GLU A 116 2.69 -10.67 18.16
C GLU A 116 2.31 -11.61 16.99
N HIS A 117 3.18 -11.74 16.00
CA HIS A 117 3.01 -12.59 14.83
C HIS A 117 4.02 -13.76 14.78
N GLU A 118 4.64 -14.11 15.91
CA GLU A 118 5.65 -15.17 16.00
C GLU A 118 5.16 -16.50 15.43
N GLU A 119 3.91 -16.89 15.69
CA GLU A 119 3.32 -18.12 15.14
C GLU A 119 3.32 -18.09 13.60
N SER A 120 2.95 -16.96 13.01
CA SER A 120 2.95 -16.77 11.55
C SER A 120 4.37 -16.81 10.99
N VAL A 121 5.32 -16.17 11.68
CA VAL A 121 6.75 -16.21 11.33
C VAL A 121 7.27 -17.64 11.32
N ARG A 122 7.00 -18.42 12.38
CA ARG A 122 7.46 -19.81 12.49
C ARG A 122 6.82 -20.71 11.44
N ALA A 123 5.54 -20.53 11.15
CA ALA A 123 4.84 -21.27 10.10
C ALA A 123 5.43 -21.01 8.71
N LEU A 124 5.74 -19.74 8.38
CA LEU A 124 6.41 -19.37 7.13
C LEU A 124 7.85 -19.91 7.06
N ALA A 125 8.59 -19.83 8.17
CA ALA A 125 9.95 -20.35 8.27
C ALA A 125 10.00 -21.87 8.04
N ALA A 126 9.04 -22.62 8.58
CA ALA A 126 8.96 -24.07 8.41
C ALA A 126 8.49 -24.50 7.00
N SER A 127 7.73 -23.65 6.31
CA SER A 127 7.13 -23.95 4.99
C SER A 127 7.90 -23.36 3.81
N SER A 128 9.09 -22.81 4.03
CA SER A 128 9.95 -22.28 2.97
C SER A 128 11.43 -22.36 3.30
N THR A 129 12.29 -22.16 2.31
CA THR A 129 13.74 -22.09 2.48
C THR A 129 14.23 -20.63 2.64
N PRO A 130 15.44 -20.40 3.17
CA PRO A 130 16.06 -19.08 3.19
C PRO A 130 16.09 -18.41 1.81
N GLU A 131 16.41 -19.15 0.75
CA GLU A 131 16.49 -18.64 -0.62
C GLU A 131 15.11 -18.20 -1.12
N GLN A 132 14.05 -18.95 -0.80
CA GLN A 132 12.68 -18.57 -1.11
C GLN A 132 12.27 -17.30 -0.36
N THR A 133 12.63 -17.18 0.91
CA THR A 133 12.39 -15.98 1.72
C THR A 133 13.07 -14.76 1.11
N VAL A 134 14.34 -14.87 0.71
CA VAL A 134 15.07 -13.77 0.05
C VAL A 134 14.43 -13.40 -1.29
N ARG A 135 14.06 -14.37 -2.13
CA ARG A 135 13.32 -14.09 -3.39
C ARG A 135 12.02 -13.31 -3.16
N ARG A 136 11.31 -13.61 -2.07
CA ARG A 136 10.08 -12.86 -1.70
C ARG A 136 10.40 -11.44 -1.26
N MET A 137 11.48 -11.24 -0.49
CA MET A 137 11.96 -9.90 -0.13
C MET A 137 12.36 -9.08 -1.36
N ASP A 138 13.06 -9.69 -2.32
CA ASP A 138 13.43 -9.05 -3.59
C ASP A 138 12.20 -8.64 -4.39
N ALA A 139 11.19 -9.50 -4.49
CA ALA A 139 9.92 -9.19 -5.16
C ALA A 139 9.20 -7.99 -4.51
N ILE A 140 9.26 -7.86 -3.18
CA ILE A 140 8.72 -6.67 -2.48
C ILE A 140 9.55 -5.43 -2.82
N GLY A 141 10.89 -5.53 -2.78
CA GLY A 141 11.79 -4.44 -3.17
C GLY A 141 11.56 -3.97 -4.61
N GLU A 142 11.32 -4.90 -5.53
CA GLU A 142 10.99 -4.59 -6.92
C GLU A 142 9.64 -3.87 -7.04
N ALA A 143 8.61 -4.33 -6.32
CA ALA A 143 7.30 -3.68 -6.33
C ALA A 143 7.36 -2.23 -5.80
N ARG A 144 8.17 -1.98 -4.77
CA ARG A 144 8.45 -0.63 -4.26
C ARG A 144 9.08 0.25 -5.34
N THR A 145 10.12 -0.26 -6.02
CA THR A 145 10.79 0.43 -7.13
C THR A 145 9.81 0.74 -8.27
N ARG A 146 8.97 -0.22 -8.65
CA ARG A 146 7.95 -0.05 -9.70
C ARG A 146 6.94 1.04 -9.34
N ILE A 147 6.42 1.04 -8.11
CA ILE A 147 5.46 2.06 -7.64
C ILE A 147 6.10 3.46 -7.61
N ALA A 148 7.35 3.56 -7.15
CA ALA A 148 8.11 4.80 -7.20
C ALA A 148 8.33 5.29 -8.65
N GLY A 149 8.54 4.34 -9.57
CA GLY A 149 8.68 4.55 -11.03
C GLY A 149 7.37 4.80 -11.79
N ASN A 150 6.26 5.09 -11.10
CA ASN A 150 4.94 5.37 -11.70
C ASN A 150 4.27 4.17 -12.41
N VAL A 151 4.65 2.93 -12.11
CA VAL A 151 3.86 1.76 -12.51
C VAL A 151 2.50 1.81 -11.81
N ALA A 152 1.45 1.30 -12.49
CA ALA A 152 0.13 1.18 -11.90
C ALA A 152 0.19 0.37 -10.59
N PRO A 153 -0.26 0.91 -9.44
CA PRO A 153 -0.11 0.24 -8.16
C PRO A 153 -0.70 -1.17 -8.12
N LEU A 154 -1.86 -1.38 -8.73
CA LEU A 154 -2.50 -2.71 -8.79
C LEU A 154 -1.59 -3.74 -9.45
N LEU A 155 -1.05 -3.45 -10.64
CA LEU A 155 -0.16 -4.36 -11.36
C LEU A 155 1.12 -4.68 -10.57
N ALA A 156 1.71 -3.67 -9.90
CA ALA A 156 2.90 -3.88 -9.10
C ALA A 156 2.63 -4.77 -7.87
N VAL A 157 1.52 -4.55 -7.19
CA VAL A 157 1.12 -5.33 -6.01
C VAL A 157 0.66 -6.74 -6.39
N GLU A 158 0.00 -6.93 -7.53
CA GLU A 158 -0.34 -8.25 -8.08
C GLU A 158 0.92 -9.07 -8.37
N ALA A 159 1.89 -8.48 -9.08
CA ALA A 159 3.16 -9.15 -9.35
C ALA A 159 3.89 -9.55 -8.06
N MET A 160 3.93 -8.64 -7.07
CA MET A 160 4.50 -8.91 -5.75
C MET A 160 3.82 -10.09 -5.06
N THR A 161 2.50 -10.01 -4.88
CA THR A 161 1.72 -11.01 -4.14
C THR A 161 1.77 -12.39 -4.80
N ILE A 162 1.81 -12.45 -6.13
CA ILE A 162 2.01 -13.71 -6.88
C ILE A 162 3.33 -14.38 -6.51
N ALA A 163 4.40 -13.60 -6.33
CA ALA A 163 5.73 -14.08 -5.94
C ALA A 163 5.81 -14.51 -4.47
N LEU A 164 4.91 -14.01 -3.61
CA LEU A 164 4.84 -14.37 -2.18
C LEU A 164 4.30 -15.78 -1.91
N ARG A 165 3.65 -16.42 -2.90
CA ARG A 165 3.09 -17.77 -2.76
C ARG A 165 4.11 -18.82 -2.33
N PRO A 166 3.65 -19.97 -1.83
CA PRO A 166 4.47 -21.18 -1.78
C PRO A 166 5.09 -21.45 -3.15
N GLN A 167 6.42 -21.53 -3.20
CA GLN A 167 7.18 -21.91 -4.38
C GLN A 167 7.51 -23.39 -4.20
N GLY A 168 6.88 -24.26 -4.99
CA GLY A 168 7.19 -25.70 -5.01
C GLY A 168 8.56 -25.99 -5.60
#